data_AF-E7N1J0-F1
#
_entry.id   AF-E7N1J0-F1
#
_cell.length_a   1.000
_cell.length_b   1.000
_cell.length_c   1.000
_cell.angle_alpha   90.00
_cell.angle_beta   90.00
_cell.angle_gamma   90.00
#
_symmetry.space_group_name_H-M   'P 1'
#
loop_
_entity.id
_entity.type
_entity.pdbx_description
1 polymer ?
#
loop_
_entity_poly.entity_id
_entity_poly.type
_entity_poly.pdbx_seq_one_letter_code
_entity_poly.pdbx_strand_id
1 'polypeptide(L)'
;MDEFAWRVRLARRRKQSRQKFRFAAGLIVLTVAALGWYLGYYIQRPAYALAQTAAALEAHDADAFLRRVNVQALADAGYDDLTYVLFSRDTNLKEKERTASGKFYENVKESVAAGLARSIEGGVRTGTWEDPTGVDALKGRSLGIDYEYLMECSHLRDTTLLNIGEITRDGSAVTAHITVRDEGTGLEFPLELRMEHGSGGWQIVRVTNYRAYLEAVQSAASVDLSRYIEATRPIVDRYNGVFRSMQGEFRHLTENAHGTYTTEHRKALMRLLQEDMIPLLKKYRRELDAVDVPRGAAYLAAQRQAATDASIAAYESFVKGLDTGLPEDFARAESLHKTALTYDLRVGDMIRRGAVSKETPATP
;
A
#
# COMPACT_ATOMS: atom_id res chain seq x y z
N MET A 1 -9.89 43.40 -76.19
CA MET A 1 -9.79 42.86 -74.83
C MET A 1 -8.95 43.83 -74.01
N ASP A 2 -9.59 44.60 -73.11
CA ASP A 2 -8.97 45.77 -72.47
C ASP A 2 -7.82 45.43 -71.51
N GLU A 3 -6.64 45.94 -71.86
CA GLU A 3 -5.42 45.87 -71.05
C GLU A 3 -5.62 46.50 -69.66
N PHE A 4 -6.48 47.52 -69.57
CA PHE A 4 -6.83 48.21 -68.33
C PHE A 4 -7.63 47.30 -67.37
N ALA A 5 -8.62 46.56 -67.89
CA ALA A 5 -9.42 45.62 -67.11
C ALA A 5 -8.62 44.40 -66.64
N TRP A 6 -7.57 44.02 -67.38
CA TRP A 6 -6.61 43.00 -66.97
C TRP A 6 -5.67 43.51 -65.85
N ARG A 7 -5.13 44.73 -65.98
CA ARG A 7 -4.27 45.36 -64.95
C ARG A 7 -5.01 45.60 -63.63
N VAL A 8 -6.27 46.05 -63.67
CA VAL A 8 -7.09 46.24 -62.46
C VAL A 8 -7.43 44.91 -61.77
N ARG A 9 -7.73 43.85 -62.54
CA ARG A 9 -7.94 42.49 -61.99
C ARG A 9 -6.66 41.92 -61.36
N LEU A 10 -5.50 42.13 -61.98
CA LEU A 10 -4.20 41.73 -61.43
C LEU A 10 -3.82 42.52 -60.17
N ALA A 11 -4.10 43.82 -60.14
CA ALA A 11 -3.88 44.66 -58.96
C ALA A 11 -4.79 44.25 -57.79
N ARG A 12 -6.08 43.96 -58.03
CA ARG A 12 -7.00 43.42 -57.03
C ARG A 12 -6.57 42.05 -56.52
N ARG A 13 -6.17 41.11 -57.40
CA ARG A 13 -5.64 39.79 -57.01
C ARG A 13 -4.36 39.90 -56.18
N ARG A 14 -3.42 40.78 -56.54
CA ARG A 14 -2.19 41.02 -55.77
C ARG A 14 -2.47 41.66 -54.41
N LYS A 15 -3.46 42.56 -54.30
CA LYS A 15 -3.85 43.19 -53.03
C LYS A 15 -4.57 42.21 -52.09
N GLN A 16 -5.51 41.41 -52.61
CA GLN A 16 -6.15 40.31 -51.87
C GLN A 16 -5.16 39.20 -51.48
N SER A 17 -4.24 38.82 -52.37
CA SER A 17 -3.18 37.84 -52.07
C SER A 17 -2.23 38.35 -50.99
N ARG A 18 -1.80 39.62 -51.04
CA ARG A 18 -0.99 40.25 -49.98
C ARG A 18 -1.72 40.35 -48.65
N GLN A 19 -3.02 40.66 -48.64
CA GLN A 19 -3.83 40.68 -47.41
C GLN A 19 -4.01 39.27 -46.83
N LYS A 20 -4.34 38.27 -47.66
CA LYS A 20 -4.44 36.86 -47.25
C LYS A 20 -3.09 36.33 -46.74
N PHE A 21 -1.98 36.69 -47.40
CA PHE A 21 -0.63 36.35 -46.98
C PHE A 21 -0.25 37.02 -45.65
N ARG A 22 -0.58 38.30 -45.46
CA ARG A 22 -0.36 39.01 -44.17
C ARG A 22 -1.18 38.40 -43.03
N PHE A 23 -2.42 38.00 -43.29
CA PHE A 23 -3.25 37.29 -42.31
C PHE A 23 -2.67 35.90 -41.98
N ALA A 24 -2.28 35.13 -42.99
CA ALA A 24 -1.66 33.82 -42.79
C ALA A 24 -0.32 33.93 -42.05
N ALA A 25 0.53 34.89 -42.41
CA ALA A 25 1.79 35.16 -41.72
C ALA A 25 1.56 35.63 -40.27
N GLY A 26 0.57 36.50 -40.03
CA GLY A 26 0.18 36.91 -38.69
C GLY A 26 -0.31 35.76 -37.82
N LEU A 27 -1.09 34.84 -38.38
CA LEU A 27 -1.54 33.63 -37.69
C LEU A 27 -0.37 32.73 -37.31
N ILE A 28 0.57 32.49 -38.22
CA ILE A 28 1.77 31.67 -37.96
C ILE A 28 2.62 32.28 -36.85
N VAL A 29 2.85 33.60 -36.87
CA VAL A 29 3.62 34.28 -35.81
C VAL A 29 2.92 34.16 -34.46
N LEU A 30 1.59 34.30 -34.41
CA LEU A 30 0.81 34.09 -33.18
C LEU A 30 0.91 32.65 -32.69
N THR A 31 0.81 31.66 -33.57
CA THR A 31 0.97 30.24 -33.19
C THR A 31 2.37 29.95 -32.67
N VAL A 32 3.42 30.46 -33.32
CA VAL A 32 4.81 30.29 -32.85
C VAL A 32 5.05 31.00 -31.52
N ALA A 33 4.48 32.20 -31.32
CA ALA A 33 4.57 32.90 -30.04
C ALA A 33 3.82 32.15 -28.92
N ALA A 34 2.63 31.61 -29.22
CA ALA A 34 1.86 30.80 -28.28
C ALA A 34 2.59 29.48 -27.94
N LEU A 35 3.17 28.81 -28.94
CA LEU A 35 4.01 27.62 -28.74
C LEU A 35 5.28 27.97 -27.97
N GLY A 36 5.94 29.08 -28.27
CA GLY A 36 7.13 29.55 -27.57
C GLY A 36 6.84 29.89 -26.11
N TRP A 37 5.69 30.51 -25.82
CA TRP A 37 5.21 30.73 -24.45
C TRP A 37 4.89 29.41 -23.75
N TYR A 38 4.14 28.53 -24.41
CA TYR A 38 3.73 27.25 -23.83
C TYR A 38 4.95 26.36 -23.53
N LEU A 39 5.80 26.12 -24.53
CA LEU A 39 7.00 25.27 -24.44
C LEU A 39 8.12 25.91 -23.63
N GLY A 40 8.34 27.21 -23.79
CA GLY A 40 9.47 27.93 -23.19
C GLY A 40 9.21 28.46 -21.78
N TYR A 41 7.96 28.62 -21.37
CA TYR A 41 7.64 29.21 -20.06
C TYR A 41 6.61 28.41 -19.26
N TYR A 42 5.47 28.03 -19.86
CA TYR A 42 4.41 27.34 -19.11
C TYR A 42 4.83 25.93 -18.66
N ILE A 43 5.41 25.14 -19.57
CA ILE A 43 5.85 23.76 -19.28
C ILE A 43 7.02 23.71 -18.28
N GLN A 44 7.80 24.79 -18.19
CA GLN A 44 8.95 24.88 -17.27
C GLN A 44 8.54 25.23 -15.83
N ARG A 45 7.25 25.41 -15.54
CA ARG A 45 6.78 25.74 -14.18
C ARG A 45 6.65 24.47 -13.33
N PRO A 46 7.05 24.52 -12.04
CA PRO A 46 6.83 23.41 -11.11
C PRO A 46 5.35 23.10 -10.92
N ALA A 47 4.48 24.13 -10.93
CA ALA A 47 3.03 23.97 -10.90
C ALA A 47 2.49 23.10 -12.04
N TYR A 48 3.07 23.23 -13.24
CA TYR A 48 2.67 22.43 -14.40
C TYR A 48 3.10 20.97 -14.27
N ALA A 49 4.25 20.71 -13.63
CA ALA A 49 4.69 19.35 -13.34
C ALA A 49 3.76 18.68 -12.32
N LEU A 50 3.36 19.36 -11.24
CA LEU A 50 2.40 18.84 -10.26
C LEU A 50 1.03 18.55 -10.87
N ALA A 51 0.50 19.46 -11.68
CA ALA A 51 -0.78 19.28 -12.36
C ALA A 51 -0.75 18.06 -13.30
N GLN A 52 0.36 17.85 -14.02
CA GLN A 52 0.53 16.63 -14.82
C GLN A 52 0.66 15.37 -13.98
N THR A 53 1.33 15.43 -12.82
CA THR A 53 1.40 14.27 -11.92
C THR A 53 -0.01 13.86 -11.47
N ALA A 54 -0.84 14.84 -11.06
CA ALA A 54 -2.23 14.58 -10.68
C ALA A 54 -3.05 14.02 -11.86
N ALA A 55 -2.94 14.63 -13.05
CA ALA A 55 -3.63 14.13 -14.25
C ALA A 55 -3.16 12.71 -14.66
N ALA A 56 -1.87 12.40 -14.49
CA ALA A 56 -1.32 11.08 -14.78
C ALA A 56 -1.84 10.02 -13.80
N LEU A 57 -1.99 10.37 -12.52
CA LEU A 57 -2.62 9.51 -11.51
C LEU A 57 -4.08 9.21 -11.87
N GLU A 58 -4.86 10.24 -12.20
CA GLU A 58 -6.28 10.08 -12.60
C GLU A 58 -6.45 9.27 -13.89
N ALA A 59 -5.53 9.42 -14.84
CA ALA A 59 -5.55 8.71 -16.12
C ALA A 59 -4.89 7.32 -16.07
N HIS A 60 -4.33 6.91 -14.93
CA HIS A 60 -3.49 5.72 -14.80
C HIS A 60 -2.31 5.65 -15.81
N ASP A 61 -1.76 6.81 -16.19
CA ASP A 61 -0.66 6.93 -17.14
C ASP A 61 0.69 6.91 -16.40
N ALA A 62 1.21 5.70 -16.18
CA ALA A 62 2.49 5.49 -15.51
C ALA A 62 3.66 6.19 -16.21
N ASP A 63 3.67 6.28 -17.54
CA ASP A 63 4.77 6.93 -18.26
C ASP A 63 4.75 8.45 -18.06
N ALA A 64 3.57 9.07 -18.06
CA ALA A 64 3.42 10.48 -17.72
C ALA A 64 3.77 10.77 -16.26
N PHE A 65 3.41 9.86 -15.36
CA PHE A 65 3.75 9.96 -13.95
C PHE A 65 5.27 9.89 -13.73
N LEU A 66 5.95 8.89 -14.31
CA LEU A 66 7.40 8.71 -14.19
C LEU A 66 8.22 9.85 -14.79
N ARG A 67 7.66 10.60 -15.76
CA ARG A 67 8.29 11.83 -16.26
C ARG A 67 8.33 12.94 -15.21
N ARG A 68 7.40 12.95 -14.25
CA ARG A 68 7.21 14.02 -13.24
C ARG A 68 7.53 13.59 -11.82
N VAL A 69 7.77 12.31 -11.58
CA VAL A 69 8.12 11.76 -10.28
C VAL A 69 9.33 10.85 -10.43
N ASN A 70 10.40 11.18 -9.71
CA ASN A 70 11.51 10.25 -9.53
C ASN A 70 11.12 9.24 -8.44
N VAL A 71 10.41 8.19 -8.85
CA VAL A 71 9.84 7.18 -7.94
C VAL A 71 10.93 6.47 -7.16
N GLN A 72 12.09 6.22 -7.75
CA GLN A 72 13.21 5.60 -7.05
C GLN A 72 13.72 6.49 -5.91
N ALA A 73 14.02 7.77 -6.18
CA ALA A 73 14.45 8.70 -5.13
C ALA A 73 13.39 8.89 -4.04
N LEU A 74 12.11 8.94 -4.44
CA LEU A 74 10.98 9.06 -3.52
C LEU A 74 10.86 7.82 -2.63
N ALA A 75 11.00 6.62 -3.19
CA ALA A 75 10.93 5.36 -2.46
C ALA A 75 12.13 5.17 -1.52
N ASP A 76 13.35 5.51 -1.95
CA ASP A 76 14.55 5.48 -1.13
C ASP A 76 14.42 6.42 0.08
N ALA A 77 13.96 7.65 -0.17
CA ALA A 77 13.70 8.65 0.87
C ALA A 77 12.58 8.23 1.83
N GLY A 78 11.49 7.71 1.28
CA GLY A 78 10.32 7.26 2.03
C GLY A 78 10.61 6.04 2.89
N TYR A 79 11.46 5.13 2.43
CA TYR A 79 11.93 3.99 3.21
C TYR A 79 12.66 4.42 4.48
N ASP A 80 13.59 5.39 4.36
CA ASP A 80 14.33 5.89 5.51
C ASP A 80 13.41 6.53 6.56
N ASP A 81 12.41 7.30 6.11
CA ASP A 81 11.44 7.94 7.01
C ASP A 81 10.49 6.92 7.66
N LEU A 82 9.97 5.98 6.87
CA LEU A 82 9.08 4.93 7.36
C LEU A 82 9.77 4.05 8.39
N THR A 83 10.95 3.51 8.06
CA THR A 83 11.69 2.65 8.98
C THR A 83 12.06 3.39 10.25
N TYR A 84 12.46 4.66 10.16
CA TYR A 84 12.69 5.48 11.35
C TYR A 84 11.48 5.50 12.29
N VAL A 85 10.27 5.74 11.78
CA VAL A 85 9.04 5.76 12.59
C VAL A 85 8.74 4.37 13.16
N LEU A 86 8.96 3.31 12.38
CA LEU A 86 8.77 1.93 12.84
C LEU A 86 9.74 1.56 13.97
N PHE A 87 10.94 2.15 14.00
CA PHE A 87 11.97 1.87 15.00
C PHE A 87 11.94 2.78 16.22
N SER A 88 11.71 4.08 16.02
CA SER A 88 11.90 5.10 17.05
C SER A 88 10.96 4.91 18.24
N ARG A 89 9.81 4.26 18.02
CA ARG A 89 8.81 3.95 19.04
C ARG A 89 8.94 2.58 19.71
N ASP A 90 9.89 1.73 19.32
CA ASP A 90 10.14 0.49 20.05
C ASP A 90 11.02 0.76 21.29
N THR A 91 10.36 1.12 22.39
CA THR A 91 11.01 1.41 23.67
C THR A 91 11.51 0.17 24.40
N ASN A 92 11.27 -1.04 23.88
CA ASN A 92 11.63 -2.30 24.54
C ASN A 92 13.00 -2.85 24.10
N LEU A 93 13.62 -2.27 23.07
CA LEU A 93 14.91 -2.73 22.55
C LEU A 93 16.08 -2.13 23.33
N LYS A 94 16.99 -3.00 23.80
CA LYS A 94 18.29 -2.58 24.34
C LYS A 94 19.16 -2.03 23.21
N GLU A 95 20.16 -1.22 23.56
CA GLU A 95 21.03 -0.53 22.58
C GLU A 95 21.68 -1.47 21.54
N LYS A 96 22.10 -2.66 21.97
CA LYS A 96 22.67 -3.70 21.09
C LYS A 96 21.64 -4.23 20.08
N GLU A 97 20.39 -4.42 20.52
CA GLU A 97 19.29 -4.91 19.68
C GLU A 97 18.84 -3.82 18.71
N ARG A 98 18.83 -2.55 19.15
CA ARG A 98 18.62 -1.37 18.31
C ARG A 98 19.67 -1.26 17.21
N THR A 99 20.95 -1.45 17.54
CA THR A 99 22.05 -1.42 16.55
C THR A 99 21.94 -2.57 15.55
N ALA A 100 21.67 -3.80 16.02
CA ALA A 100 21.51 -4.95 15.15
C ALA A 100 20.31 -4.80 14.20
N SER A 101 19.20 -4.26 14.70
CA SER A 101 18.01 -3.99 13.91
C SER A 101 18.26 -2.87 12.90
N GLY A 102 18.95 -1.79 13.28
CA GLY A 102 19.36 -0.73 12.35
C GLY A 102 20.16 -1.27 11.15
N LYS A 103 21.17 -2.12 11.41
CA LYS A 103 21.95 -2.79 10.36
C LYS A 103 21.09 -3.70 9.48
N PHE A 104 20.10 -4.38 10.04
CA PHE A 104 19.19 -5.21 9.27
C PHE A 104 18.39 -4.39 8.25
N TYR A 105 17.81 -3.26 8.67
CA TYR A 105 17.04 -2.40 7.76
C TYR A 105 17.93 -1.64 6.78
N GLU A 106 19.18 -1.35 7.12
CA GLU A 106 20.17 -0.88 6.14
C GLU A 106 20.42 -1.94 5.05
N ASN A 107 20.60 -3.20 5.43
CA ASN A 107 20.89 -4.29 4.50
C ASN A 107 19.74 -4.61 3.53
N VAL A 108 18.48 -4.46 3.97
CA VAL A 108 17.32 -4.75 3.10
C VAL A 108 16.83 -3.51 2.35
N LYS A 109 17.39 -2.32 2.61
CA LYS A 109 16.94 -1.04 2.04
C LYS A 109 16.73 -1.09 0.53
N GLU A 110 17.75 -1.51 -0.21
CA GLU A 110 17.71 -1.53 -1.68
C GLU A 110 16.55 -2.40 -2.20
N SER A 111 16.37 -3.59 -1.62
CA SER A 111 15.30 -4.51 -2.01
C SER A 111 13.91 -3.93 -1.69
N VAL A 112 13.75 -3.30 -0.53
CA VAL A 112 12.45 -2.74 -0.11
C VAL A 112 12.13 -1.45 -0.86
N ALA A 113 13.09 -0.56 -1.05
CA ALA A 113 12.89 0.67 -1.80
C ALA A 113 12.57 0.37 -3.27
N ALA A 114 13.25 -0.60 -3.90
CA ALA A 114 12.88 -1.08 -5.22
C ALA A 114 11.48 -1.73 -5.24
N GLY A 115 11.11 -2.43 -4.16
CA GLY A 115 9.74 -2.91 -3.96
C GLY A 115 8.71 -1.78 -3.92
N LEU A 116 8.92 -0.77 -3.08
CA LEU A 116 8.07 0.41 -2.96
C LEU A 116 7.93 1.13 -4.30
N ALA A 117 9.03 1.30 -5.03
CA ALA A 117 9.01 1.89 -6.36
C ALA A 117 8.12 1.09 -7.33
N ARG A 118 8.31 -0.24 -7.40
CA ARG A 118 7.47 -1.13 -8.21
C ARG A 118 6.00 -1.07 -7.82
N SER A 119 5.70 -1.02 -6.51
CA SER A 119 4.33 -0.92 -5.99
C SER A 119 3.67 0.41 -6.38
N ILE A 120 4.40 1.53 -6.27
CA ILE A 120 3.92 2.85 -6.71
C ILE A 120 3.64 2.84 -8.21
N GLU A 121 4.59 2.34 -9.02
CA GLU A 121 4.40 2.26 -10.47
C GLU A 121 3.23 1.36 -10.87
N GLY A 122 3.08 0.20 -10.21
CA GLY A 122 1.97 -0.72 -10.38
C GLY A 122 0.63 -0.04 -10.04
N GLY A 123 0.54 0.55 -8.84
CA GLY A 123 -0.65 1.25 -8.36
C GLY A 123 -1.08 2.39 -9.27
N VAL A 124 -0.13 3.18 -9.80
CA VAL A 124 -0.42 4.22 -10.80
C VAL A 124 -0.96 3.58 -12.08
N ARG A 125 -0.32 2.52 -12.58
CA ARG A 125 -0.66 1.89 -13.87
C ARG A 125 -2.00 1.17 -13.87
N THR A 126 -2.34 0.47 -12.78
CA THR A 126 -3.50 -0.43 -12.73
C THR A 126 -4.62 0.09 -11.83
N GLY A 127 -4.34 1.07 -10.98
CA GLY A 127 -5.25 1.49 -9.91
C GLY A 127 -5.36 0.49 -8.75
N THR A 128 -4.55 -0.58 -8.77
CA THR A 128 -4.55 -1.65 -7.76
C THR A 128 -3.16 -1.87 -7.19
N TRP A 129 -3.10 -2.17 -5.89
CA TRP A 129 -1.85 -2.48 -5.22
C TRP A 129 -1.68 -4.00 -5.16
N GLU A 130 -0.81 -4.55 -6.01
CA GLU A 130 -0.57 -5.99 -6.06
C GLU A 130 0.48 -6.42 -5.02
N ASP A 131 0.22 -7.56 -4.38
CA ASP A 131 1.18 -8.19 -3.49
C ASP A 131 2.32 -8.85 -4.28
N PRO A 132 3.56 -8.88 -3.75
CA PRO A 132 4.64 -9.64 -4.34
C PRO A 132 4.29 -11.14 -4.43
N THR A 133 4.42 -11.73 -5.62
CA THR A 133 4.11 -13.15 -5.88
C THR A 133 5.35 -13.93 -6.32
N GLY A 134 5.19 -15.25 -6.56
CA GLY A 134 6.28 -16.08 -7.08
C GLY A 134 7.47 -16.23 -6.13
N VAL A 135 8.68 -15.99 -6.66
CA VAL A 135 9.98 -16.09 -5.98
C VAL A 135 10.52 -14.73 -5.51
N ASP A 136 9.67 -13.69 -5.49
CA ASP A 136 10.07 -12.35 -5.02
C ASP A 136 10.49 -12.40 -3.54
N ALA A 137 11.62 -11.77 -3.21
CA ALA A 137 12.17 -11.72 -1.87
C ALA A 137 11.25 -10.97 -0.88
N LEU A 138 10.38 -10.08 -1.37
CA LEU A 138 9.39 -9.36 -0.58
C LEU A 138 8.12 -10.18 -0.32
N LYS A 139 7.96 -11.35 -0.95
CA LYS A 139 6.81 -12.21 -0.73
C LYS A 139 6.82 -12.76 0.69
N GLY A 140 5.70 -12.56 1.39
CA GLY A 140 5.52 -12.99 2.77
C GLY A 140 6.55 -12.32 3.68
N ARG A 141 7.40 -13.13 4.32
CA ARG A 141 8.42 -12.68 5.27
C ARG A 141 9.84 -13.12 4.91
N SER A 142 10.10 -13.39 3.63
CA SER A 142 11.37 -14.01 3.19
C SER A 142 12.60 -13.14 3.46
N LEU A 143 12.45 -11.80 3.40
CA LEU A 143 13.48 -10.84 3.77
C LEU A 143 13.55 -10.53 5.28
N GLY A 144 12.80 -11.25 6.11
CA GLY A 144 12.69 -10.97 7.55
C GLY A 144 11.79 -9.79 7.90
N ILE A 145 11.13 -9.19 6.90
CA ILE A 145 10.08 -8.17 7.06
C ILE A 145 8.80 -8.65 6.41
N ASP A 146 7.67 -8.23 6.94
CA ASP A 146 6.38 -8.38 6.26
C ASP A 146 6.16 -7.16 5.37
N TYR A 147 6.40 -7.33 4.06
CA TYR A 147 6.31 -6.22 3.11
C TYR A 147 4.90 -5.64 3.03
N GLU A 148 3.87 -6.48 3.16
CA GLU A 148 2.48 -6.03 3.14
C GLU A 148 2.15 -5.17 4.35
N TYR A 149 2.66 -5.55 5.53
CA TYR A 149 2.52 -4.71 6.71
C TYR A 149 3.34 -3.41 6.62
N LEU A 150 4.48 -3.43 5.94
CA LEU A 150 5.26 -2.23 5.66
C LEU A 150 4.50 -1.26 4.73
N MET A 151 3.83 -1.80 3.70
CA MET A 151 2.96 -1.02 2.83
C MET A 151 1.80 -0.39 3.61
N GLU A 152 1.15 -1.13 4.50
CA GLU A 152 0.13 -0.57 5.40
C GLU A 152 0.69 0.59 6.23
N CYS A 153 1.83 0.38 6.90
CA CYS A 153 2.46 1.41 7.73
C CYS A 153 2.92 2.64 6.95
N SER A 154 3.04 2.54 5.62
CA SER A 154 3.40 3.66 4.76
C SER A 154 2.22 4.60 4.49
N HIS A 155 0.98 4.15 4.67
CA HIS A 155 -0.22 4.92 4.31
C HIS A 155 -0.28 5.35 2.82
N LEU A 156 0.60 4.82 1.95
CA LEU A 156 0.60 5.16 0.53
C LEU A 156 -0.71 4.80 -0.18
N ARG A 157 -1.37 3.74 0.29
CA ARG A 157 -2.64 3.23 -0.28
C ARG A 157 -3.86 4.03 0.17
N ASP A 158 -3.78 4.64 1.35
CA ASP A 158 -4.90 5.30 2.03
C ASP A 158 -4.77 6.83 2.06
N THR A 159 -3.88 7.39 1.24
CA THR A 159 -3.66 8.84 1.18
C THR A 159 -4.32 9.44 -0.07
N THR A 160 -5.31 10.30 0.12
CA THR A 160 -5.99 11.03 -0.96
C THR A 160 -5.50 12.48 -1.04
N LEU A 161 -5.21 12.97 -2.24
CA LEU A 161 -4.93 14.40 -2.48
C LEU A 161 -6.22 15.22 -2.38
N LEU A 162 -6.23 16.24 -1.51
CA LEU A 162 -7.34 17.18 -1.39
C LEU A 162 -7.10 18.48 -2.16
N ASN A 163 -5.90 19.04 -2.02
CA ASN A 163 -5.57 20.34 -2.61
C ASN A 163 -4.09 20.48 -2.94
N ILE A 164 -3.79 21.24 -3.99
CA ILE A 164 -2.44 21.72 -4.33
C ILE A 164 -2.36 23.18 -3.88
N GLY A 165 -1.51 23.43 -2.89
CA GLY A 165 -1.29 24.73 -2.28
C GLY A 165 -0.16 25.53 -2.94
N GLU A 166 0.51 26.33 -2.13
CA GLU A 166 1.59 27.20 -2.58
C GLU A 166 2.82 26.41 -3.02
N ILE A 167 3.57 27.02 -3.95
CA ILE A 167 4.87 26.52 -4.39
C ILE A 167 5.92 27.54 -4.00
N THR A 168 6.77 27.17 -3.06
CA THR A 168 7.85 28.01 -2.55
C THR A 168 9.18 27.60 -3.17
N ARG A 169 10.06 28.57 -3.43
CA ARG A 169 11.36 28.31 -4.04
C ARG A 169 12.44 28.33 -2.96
N ASP A 170 13.18 27.23 -2.84
CA ASP A 170 14.29 27.08 -1.90
C ASP A 170 15.59 26.83 -2.66
N GLY A 171 16.28 27.93 -3.00
CA GLY A 171 17.50 27.90 -3.80
C GLY A 171 17.28 27.28 -5.19
N SER A 172 17.97 26.17 -5.45
CA SER A 172 17.86 25.40 -6.71
C SER A 172 16.68 24.42 -6.72
N ALA A 173 16.06 24.16 -5.57
CA ALA A 173 14.91 23.29 -5.44
C ALA A 173 13.62 24.09 -5.23
N VAL A 174 12.50 23.40 -5.38
CA VAL A 174 11.17 23.95 -5.16
C VAL A 174 10.43 23.04 -4.19
N THR A 175 9.74 23.63 -3.23
CA THR A 175 8.86 22.92 -2.31
C THR A 175 7.42 23.20 -2.71
N ALA A 176 6.66 22.16 -3.01
CA ALA A 176 5.23 22.25 -3.25
C ALA A 176 4.46 21.79 -2.02
N HIS A 177 3.55 22.63 -1.54
CA HIS A 177 2.68 22.30 -0.44
C HIS A 177 1.40 21.66 -0.98
N ILE A 178 1.05 20.47 -0.51
CA ILE A 178 -0.22 19.82 -0.81
C ILE A 178 -0.95 19.50 0.48
N THR A 179 -2.27 19.39 0.43
CA THR A 179 -3.08 18.87 1.53
C THR A 179 -3.58 17.50 1.15
N VAL A 180 -3.34 16.52 2.01
CA VAL A 180 -3.83 15.16 1.85
C VAL A 180 -4.76 14.78 2.98
N ARG A 181 -5.57 13.74 2.75
CA ARG A 181 -6.34 13.06 3.79
C ARG A 181 -5.91 11.61 3.86
N ASP A 182 -5.61 11.14 5.07
CA ASP A 182 -5.52 9.72 5.35
C ASP A 182 -6.94 9.17 5.53
N GLU A 183 -7.37 8.25 4.66
CA GLU A 183 -8.72 7.68 4.68
C GLU A 183 -8.93 6.75 5.89
N GLY A 184 -7.85 6.12 6.37
CA GLY A 184 -7.86 5.23 7.53
C GLY A 184 -8.18 5.94 8.86
N THR A 185 -7.82 7.22 8.99
CA THR A 185 -8.04 8.01 10.22
C THR A 185 -8.91 9.25 9.99
N GLY A 186 -9.11 9.66 8.74
CA GLY A 186 -9.74 10.93 8.37
C GLY A 186 -8.85 12.16 8.61
N LEU A 187 -7.58 11.97 8.97
CA LEU A 187 -6.64 13.06 9.27
C LEU A 187 -6.30 13.84 7.99
N GLU A 188 -6.56 15.14 7.99
CA GLU A 188 -6.01 16.04 6.97
C GLU A 188 -4.63 16.54 7.40
N PHE A 189 -3.65 16.45 6.50
CA PHE A 189 -2.26 16.82 6.78
C PHE A 189 -1.60 17.56 5.61
N PRO A 190 -0.86 18.65 5.86
CA PRO A 190 -0.08 19.32 4.82
C PRO A 190 1.22 18.55 4.54
N LEU A 191 1.39 18.04 3.32
CA LEU A 191 2.66 17.46 2.86
C LEU A 191 3.48 18.47 2.06
N GLU A 192 4.79 18.33 2.18
CA GLU A 192 5.77 19.14 1.48
C GLU A 192 6.53 18.27 0.48
N LEU A 193 6.34 18.55 -0.80
CA LEU A 193 6.98 17.82 -1.89
C LEU A 193 8.20 18.60 -2.37
N ARG A 194 9.39 18.04 -2.18
CA ARG A 194 10.61 18.57 -2.79
C ARG A 194 10.64 18.20 -4.26
N MET A 195 10.83 19.21 -5.09
CA MET A 195 10.98 19.12 -6.53
C MET A 195 12.35 19.61 -6.97
N GLU A 196 12.93 18.90 -7.94
CA GLU A 196 14.21 19.23 -8.55
C GLU A 196 14.07 19.34 -10.06
N HIS A 197 14.86 20.22 -10.67
CA HIS A 197 14.80 20.47 -12.11
C HIS A 197 15.83 19.61 -12.84
N GLY A 198 15.36 18.62 -13.60
CA GLY A 198 16.19 17.74 -14.43
C GLY A 198 16.11 18.08 -15.93
N SER A 199 16.68 17.22 -16.76
CA SER A 199 16.63 17.33 -18.23
C SER A 199 15.20 17.23 -18.80
N GLY A 200 14.30 16.54 -18.10
CA GLY A 200 12.86 16.42 -18.45
C GLY A 200 11.95 17.49 -17.83
N GLY A 201 12.52 18.49 -17.15
CA GLY A 201 11.79 19.50 -16.37
C GLY A 201 11.73 19.15 -14.88
N TRP A 202 10.78 19.75 -14.17
CA TRP A 202 10.60 19.52 -12.73
C TRP A 202 10.10 18.11 -12.43
N GLN A 203 10.71 17.48 -11.43
CA GLN A 203 10.34 16.17 -10.90
C GLN A 203 10.22 16.21 -9.38
N ILE A 204 9.22 15.52 -8.83
CA ILE A 204 9.10 15.26 -7.39
C ILE A 204 10.14 14.20 -7.02
N VAL A 205 10.94 14.46 -5.98
CA VAL A 205 12.01 13.56 -5.54
C VAL A 205 11.87 13.07 -4.10
N ARG A 206 11.11 13.80 -3.27
CA ARG A 206 10.94 13.46 -1.85
C ARG A 206 9.72 14.17 -1.25
N VAL A 207 9.07 13.53 -0.27
CA VAL A 207 8.17 14.20 0.68
C VAL A 207 9.00 14.57 1.91
N THR A 208 9.28 15.85 2.15
CA THR A 208 10.27 16.29 3.16
C THR A 208 9.82 16.05 4.58
N ASN A 209 8.53 16.21 4.84
CA ASN A 209 7.91 16.07 6.15
C ASN A 209 7.15 14.74 6.33
N TYR A 210 7.50 13.70 5.54
CA TYR A 210 6.77 12.42 5.55
C TYR A 210 6.79 11.72 6.92
N ARG A 211 7.91 11.81 7.65
CA ARG A 211 7.97 11.33 9.04
C ARG A 211 6.89 11.93 9.93
N ALA A 212 6.71 13.25 9.87
CA ALA A 212 5.73 13.95 10.69
C ALA A 212 4.30 13.52 10.33
N TYR A 213 4.05 13.26 9.04
CA TYR A 213 2.78 12.69 8.57
C TYR A 213 2.53 11.30 9.18
N LEU A 214 3.47 10.37 9.04
CA LEU A 214 3.35 9.01 9.59
C LEU A 214 3.13 9.01 11.11
N GLU A 215 3.87 9.86 11.84
CA GLU A 215 3.69 10.01 13.29
C GLU A 215 2.32 10.58 13.67
N ALA A 216 1.80 11.52 12.89
CA ALA A 216 0.48 12.10 13.11
C ALA A 216 -0.64 11.08 12.84
N VAL A 217 -0.57 10.35 11.72
CA VAL A 217 -1.55 9.28 11.38
C VAL A 217 -1.53 8.18 12.44
N GLN A 218 -0.34 7.70 12.83
CA GLN A 218 -0.24 6.69 13.88
C GLN A 218 -0.82 7.16 15.22
N SER A 219 -0.60 8.44 15.55
CA SER A 219 -1.15 9.01 16.79
C SER A 219 -2.68 9.11 16.72
N ALA A 220 -3.24 9.49 15.57
CA ALA A 220 -4.68 9.49 15.33
C ALA A 220 -5.28 8.08 15.43
N ALA A 221 -4.63 7.08 14.83
CA ALA A 221 -5.09 5.69 14.84
C ALA A 221 -4.96 5.01 16.22
N SER A 222 -4.01 5.45 17.07
CA SER A 222 -3.66 4.76 18.32
C SER A 222 -4.82 4.62 19.31
N VAL A 223 -5.69 5.63 19.39
CA VAL A 223 -6.86 5.63 20.29
C VAL A 223 -7.90 4.62 19.81
N ASP A 224 -8.17 4.61 18.51
CA ASP A 224 -9.07 3.70 17.84
C ASP A 224 -8.60 2.25 17.97
N LEU A 225 -7.31 2.02 17.72
CA LEU A 225 -6.67 0.73 17.87
C LEU A 225 -6.75 0.21 19.31
N SER A 226 -6.43 1.06 20.30
CA SER A 226 -6.51 0.71 21.71
C SER A 226 -7.93 0.33 22.12
N ARG A 227 -8.92 1.15 21.71
CA ARG A 227 -10.34 0.89 21.98
C ARG A 227 -10.78 -0.46 21.42
N TYR A 228 -10.43 -0.75 20.16
CA TYR A 228 -10.78 -2.02 19.53
C TYR A 228 -10.09 -3.21 20.19
N ILE A 229 -8.80 -3.10 20.53
CA ILE A 229 -8.05 -4.14 21.25
C ILE A 229 -8.69 -4.43 22.61
N GLU A 230 -9.06 -3.40 23.38
CA GLU A 230 -9.71 -3.56 24.68
C GLU A 230 -11.09 -4.20 24.55
N ALA A 231 -11.91 -3.75 23.60
CA ALA A 231 -13.25 -4.27 23.37
C ALA A 231 -13.26 -5.74 22.95
N THR A 232 -12.25 -6.17 22.18
CA THR A 232 -12.12 -7.55 21.70
C THR A 232 -11.39 -8.48 22.65
N ARG A 233 -10.63 -7.96 23.62
CA ARG A 233 -9.81 -8.77 24.56
C ARG A 233 -10.63 -9.84 25.29
N PRO A 234 -11.80 -9.57 25.88
CA PRO A 234 -12.57 -10.61 26.56
C PRO A 234 -13.03 -11.74 25.64
N ILE A 235 -13.24 -11.45 24.35
CA ILE A 235 -13.57 -12.45 23.34
C ILE A 235 -12.33 -13.29 23.06
N VAL A 236 -11.23 -12.65 22.69
CA VAL A 236 -9.95 -13.30 22.40
C VAL A 236 -9.51 -14.23 23.55
N ASP A 237 -9.51 -13.74 24.79
CA ASP A 237 -9.04 -14.50 25.96
C ASP A 237 -9.88 -15.74 26.24
N ARG A 238 -11.21 -15.64 26.10
CA ARG A 238 -12.13 -16.77 26.27
C ARG A 238 -11.86 -17.88 25.27
N TYR A 239 -11.61 -17.54 24.02
CA TYR A 239 -11.39 -18.52 22.96
C TYR A 239 -9.96 -19.10 22.96
N ASN A 240 -8.96 -18.31 23.36
CA ASN A 240 -7.56 -18.77 23.44
C ASN A 240 -7.36 -20.00 24.33
N GLY A 241 -8.13 -20.13 25.42
CA GLY A 241 -8.09 -21.32 26.27
C GLY A 241 -8.63 -22.56 25.55
N VAL A 242 -9.74 -22.40 24.84
CA VAL A 242 -10.41 -23.49 24.12
C VAL A 242 -9.58 -23.95 22.92
N PHE A 243 -9.03 -23.02 22.15
CA PHE A 243 -8.16 -23.32 21.01
C PHE A 243 -6.91 -24.10 21.41
N ARG A 244 -6.26 -23.75 22.54
CA ARG A 244 -5.13 -24.53 23.07
C ARG A 244 -5.50 -25.96 23.46
N SER A 245 -6.70 -26.16 24.01
CA SER A 245 -7.20 -27.51 24.31
C SER A 245 -7.42 -28.31 23.03
N MET A 246 -8.05 -27.71 22.01
CA MET A 246 -8.28 -28.35 20.71
C MET A 246 -6.99 -28.69 19.98
N GLN A 247 -5.96 -27.83 20.05
CA GLN A 247 -4.62 -28.14 19.54
C GLN A 247 -4.01 -29.37 20.22
N GLY A 248 -4.17 -29.48 21.55
CA GLY A 248 -3.69 -30.63 22.32
C GLY A 248 -4.37 -31.93 21.89
N GLU A 249 -5.69 -31.89 21.70
CA GLU A 249 -6.48 -33.05 21.25
C GLU A 249 -6.12 -33.44 19.80
N PHE A 250 -6.02 -32.46 18.90
CA PHE A 250 -5.56 -32.68 17.53
C PHE A 250 -4.19 -33.35 17.52
N ARG A 251 -3.23 -32.82 18.30
CA ARG A 251 -1.88 -33.37 18.40
C ARG A 251 -1.92 -34.82 18.88
N HIS A 252 -2.66 -35.11 19.96
CA HIS A 252 -2.83 -36.47 20.48
C HIS A 252 -3.41 -37.44 19.44
N LEU A 253 -4.34 -36.99 18.59
CA LEU A 253 -4.92 -37.81 17.52
C LEU A 253 -3.97 -38.03 16.33
N THR A 254 -2.93 -37.19 16.18
CA THR A 254 -1.95 -37.25 15.08
C THR A 254 -0.61 -37.88 15.47
N GLU A 255 -0.23 -37.85 16.75
CA GLU A 255 1.04 -38.39 17.28
C GLU A 255 0.96 -39.92 17.49
N ASN A 256 0.95 -40.71 16.42
CA ASN A 256 1.05 -42.17 16.49
C ASN A 256 2.35 -42.69 15.85
N ALA A 257 3.01 -43.65 16.51
CA ALA A 257 4.32 -44.23 16.15
C ALA A 257 4.37 -44.93 14.77
N HIS A 258 3.23 -45.15 14.13
CA HIS A 258 3.12 -45.71 12.79
C HIS A 258 2.35 -44.70 11.95
N GLY A 259 3.01 -43.99 11.03
CA GLY A 259 2.50 -42.86 10.25
C GLY A 259 1.34 -43.16 9.26
N THR A 260 0.36 -43.95 9.69
CA THR A 260 -0.86 -44.28 8.97
C THR A 260 -2.06 -44.02 9.89
N TYR A 261 -2.92 -43.08 9.50
CA TYR A 261 -4.19 -42.83 10.17
C TYR A 261 -5.07 -44.07 10.05
N THR A 262 -5.27 -44.81 11.15
CA THR A 262 -6.30 -45.85 11.18
C THR A 262 -7.67 -45.21 10.91
N THR A 263 -8.62 -45.98 10.38
CA THR A 263 -9.98 -45.49 10.05
C THR A 263 -10.65 -44.81 11.24
N GLU A 264 -10.43 -45.30 12.46
CA GLU A 264 -10.98 -44.73 13.69
C GLU A 264 -10.36 -43.38 14.04
N HIS A 265 -9.04 -43.22 13.88
CA HIS A 265 -8.37 -41.94 14.13
C HIS A 265 -8.78 -40.88 13.12
N ARG A 266 -8.94 -41.28 11.85
CA ARG A 266 -9.44 -40.40 10.79
C ARG A 266 -10.85 -39.90 11.11
N LYS A 267 -11.77 -40.79 11.52
CA LYS A 267 -13.14 -40.40 11.91
C LYS A 267 -13.13 -39.48 13.14
N ALA A 268 -12.31 -39.77 14.14
CA ALA A 268 -12.19 -38.92 15.33
C ALA A 268 -11.67 -37.52 14.96
N LEU A 269 -10.68 -37.43 14.07
CA LEU A 269 -10.12 -36.17 13.60
C LEU A 269 -11.12 -35.37 12.76
N MET A 270 -11.86 -36.03 11.87
CA MET A 270 -12.95 -35.39 11.12
C MET A 270 -14.00 -34.84 12.07
N ARG A 271 -14.40 -35.60 13.08
CA ARG A 271 -15.39 -35.19 14.08
C ARG A 271 -14.93 -33.96 14.86
N LEU A 272 -13.73 -34.00 15.43
CA LEU A 272 -13.13 -32.88 16.17
C LEU A 272 -13.12 -31.59 15.34
N LEU A 273 -12.76 -31.70 14.06
CA LEU A 273 -12.67 -30.52 13.19
C LEU A 273 -14.05 -30.02 12.73
N GLN A 274 -14.94 -30.92 12.33
CA GLN A 274 -16.26 -30.57 11.77
C GLN A 274 -17.28 -30.17 12.83
N GLU A 275 -17.33 -30.88 13.95
CA GLU A 275 -18.34 -30.69 14.99
C GLU A 275 -17.90 -29.66 16.04
N ASP A 276 -16.59 -29.54 16.30
CA ASP A 276 -16.08 -28.68 17.37
C ASP A 276 -15.28 -27.47 16.85
N MET A 277 -14.16 -27.68 16.15
CA MET A 277 -13.22 -26.62 15.77
C MET A 277 -13.82 -25.58 14.80
N ILE A 278 -14.37 -26.03 13.66
CA ILE A 278 -14.92 -25.13 12.63
C ILE A 278 -16.13 -24.32 13.17
N PRO A 279 -17.13 -24.93 13.85
CA PRO A 279 -18.22 -24.19 14.45
C PRO A 279 -17.75 -23.19 15.51
N LEU A 280 -16.73 -23.54 16.31
CA LEU A 280 -16.16 -22.64 17.30
C LEU A 280 -15.49 -21.42 16.65
N LEU A 281 -14.69 -21.61 15.58
CA LEU A 281 -14.10 -20.51 14.81
C LEU A 281 -15.19 -19.61 14.18
N LYS A 282 -16.24 -20.21 13.62
CA LYS A 282 -17.39 -19.45 13.07
C LYS A 282 -18.12 -18.67 14.16
N LYS A 283 -18.18 -19.18 15.39
CA LYS A 283 -18.73 -18.45 16.54
C LYS A 283 -17.80 -17.31 16.98
N TYR A 284 -16.50 -17.59 17.12
CA TYR A 284 -15.47 -16.59 17.43
C TYR A 284 -15.50 -15.42 16.45
N ARG A 285 -15.51 -15.72 15.14
CA ARG A 285 -15.67 -14.73 14.07
C ARG A 285 -16.90 -13.85 14.28
N ARG A 286 -18.08 -14.46 14.44
CA ARG A 286 -19.33 -13.71 14.64
C ARG A 286 -19.30 -12.79 15.87
N GLU A 287 -18.66 -13.22 16.94
CA GLU A 287 -18.53 -12.39 18.15
C GLU A 287 -17.57 -11.22 17.93
N LEU A 288 -16.47 -11.41 17.20
CA LEU A 288 -15.58 -10.31 16.79
C LEU A 288 -16.25 -9.35 15.81
N ASP A 289 -16.96 -9.87 14.81
CA ASP A 289 -17.67 -9.06 13.80
C ASP A 289 -18.81 -8.22 14.41
N ALA A 290 -19.28 -8.57 15.62
CA ALA A 290 -20.27 -7.81 16.36
C ALA A 290 -19.68 -6.63 17.16
N VAL A 291 -18.35 -6.53 17.27
CA VAL A 291 -17.68 -5.41 17.92
C VAL A 291 -17.57 -4.25 16.93
N ASP A 292 -17.94 -3.06 17.37
CA ASP A 292 -17.77 -1.84 16.57
C ASP A 292 -16.30 -1.63 16.21
N VAL A 293 -16.03 -1.32 14.94
CA VAL A 293 -14.68 -1.16 14.40
C VAL A 293 -14.46 0.32 14.07
N PRO A 294 -13.71 1.05 14.92
CA PRO A 294 -13.30 2.41 14.60
C PRO A 294 -12.42 2.43 13.34
N ARG A 295 -12.40 3.56 12.62
CA ARG A 295 -11.67 3.68 11.35
C ARG A 295 -10.19 3.33 11.50
N GLY A 296 -9.52 3.86 12.54
CA GLY A 296 -8.11 3.60 12.81
C GLY A 296 -7.79 2.16 13.22
N ALA A 297 -8.80 1.30 13.44
CA ALA A 297 -8.65 -0.13 13.74
C ALA A 297 -9.11 -1.05 12.60
N ALA A 298 -9.58 -0.50 11.48
CA ALA A 298 -10.16 -1.25 10.38
C ALA A 298 -9.21 -2.32 9.82
N TYR A 299 -7.94 -1.97 9.61
CA TYR A 299 -6.94 -2.92 9.13
C TYR A 299 -6.72 -4.07 10.12
N LEU A 300 -6.62 -3.80 11.43
CA LEU A 300 -6.46 -4.86 12.45
C LEU A 300 -7.66 -5.81 12.45
N ALA A 301 -8.87 -5.25 12.36
CA ALA A 301 -10.10 -6.05 12.28
C ALA A 301 -10.11 -6.92 11.02
N ALA A 302 -9.76 -6.36 9.87
CA ALA A 302 -9.67 -7.08 8.60
C ALA A 302 -8.63 -8.22 8.65
N GLN A 303 -7.46 -8.00 9.24
CA GLN A 303 -6.44 -9.06 9.38
C GLN A 303 -6.94 -10.19 10.29
N ARG A 304 -7.63 -9.90 11.40
CA ARG A 304 -8.23 -10.93 12.27
C ARG A 304 -9.32 -11.74 11.57
N GLN A 305 -10.15 -11.07 10.80
CA GLN A 305 -11.18 -11.72 9.99
C GLN A 305 -10.52 -12.62 8.93
N ALA A 306 -9.54 -12.11 8.19
CA ALA A 306 -8.84 -12.85 7.16
C ALA A 306 -8.09 -14.08 7.74
N ALA A 307 -7.46 -13.94 8.91
CA ALA A 307 -6.84 -15.05 9.63
C ALA A 307 -7.86 -16.16 9.95
N THR A 308 -8.98 -15.77 10.57
CA THR A 308 -10.03 -16.71 10.98
C THR A 308 -10.66 -17.41 9.76
N ASP A 309 -10.87 -16.68 8.67
CA ASP A 309 -11.43 -17.20 7.42
C ASP A 309 -10.49 -18.19 6.75
N ALA A 310 -9.20 -17.87 6.70
CA ALA A 310 -8.18 -18.77 6.19
C ALA A 310 -8.05 -20.03 7.06
N SER A 311 -8.12 -19.92 8.39
CA SER A 311 -8.13 -21.08 9.30
C SER A 311 -9.35 -21.99 9.08
N ILE A 312 -10.56 -21.41 8.96
CA ILE A 312 -11.77 -22.18 8.66
C ILE A 312 -11.61 -22.93 7.34
N ALA A 313 -11.20 -22.22 6.28
CA ALA A 313 -11.01 -22.81 4.95
C ALA A 313 -9.92 -23.89 4.94
N ALA A 314 -8.85 -23.72 5.73
CA ALA A 314 -7.80 -24.71 5.91
C ALA A 314 -8.36 -26.00 6.53
N TYR A 315 -9.12 -25.88 7.63
CA TYR A 315 -9.74 -27.04 8.27
C TYR A 315 -10.80 -27.71 7.40
N GLU A 316 -11.63 -26.95 6.70
CA GLU A 316 -12.61 -27.50 5.76
C GLU A 316 -11.90 -28.30 4.63
N SER A 317 -10.80 -27.78 4.09
CA SER A 317 -9.98 -28.48 3.09
C SER A 317 -9.30 -29.72 3.67
N PHE A 318 -8.79 -29.65 4.90
CA PHE A 318 -8.13 -30.77 5.57
C PHE A 318 -9.11 -31.92 5.83
N VAL A 319 -10.31 -31.60 6.33
CA VAL A 319 -11.40 -32.57 6.52
C VAL A 319 -11.80 -33.21 5.20
N LYS A 320 -11.92 -32.43 4.12
CA LYS A 320 -12.19 -32.96 2.78
C LYS A 320 -11.09 -33.92 2.31
N GLY A 321 -9.83 -33.59 2.60
CA GLY A 321 -8.69 -34.49 2.36
C GLY A 321 -8.78 -35.79 3.16
N LEU A 322 -9.20 -35.73 4.43
CA LEU A 322 -9.43 -36.93 5.25
C LEU A 322 -10.54 -37.82 4.67
N ASP A 323 -11.64 -37.21 4.21
CA ASP A 323 -12.79 -37.93 3.66
C ASP A 323 -12.47 -38.59 2.31
N THR A 324 -11.90 -37.81 1.39
CA THR A 324 -11.65 -38.23 -0.01
C THR A 324 -10.32 -38.96 -0.20
N GLY A 325 -9.34 -38.73 0.68
CA GLY A 325 -7.97 -39.20 0.52
C GLY A 325 -7.16 -38.47 -0.56
N LEU A 326 -7.67 -37.38 -1.13
CA LEU A 326 -7.03 -36.66 -2.24
C LEU A 326 -5.87 -35.77 -1.75
N PRO A 327 -4.64 -35.90 -2.30
CA PRO A 327 -3.49 -35.08 -1.91
C PRO A 327 -3.68 -33.57 -2.15
N GLU A 328 -4.45 -33.19 -3.16
CA GLU A 328 -4.71 -31.79 -3.52
C GLU A 328 -5.46 -31.03 -2.41
N ASP A 329 -6.37 -31.70 -1.70
CA ASP A 329 -7.14 -31.09 -0.62
C ASP A 329 -6.24 -30.84 0.61
N PHE A 330 -5.29 -31.74 0.88
CA PHE A 330 -4.26 -31.52 1.91
C PHE A 330 -3.29 -30.40 1.53
N ALA A 331 -2.83 -30.35 0.28
CA ALA A 331 -1.96 -29.27 -0.21
C ALA A 331 -2.65 -27.90 -0.12
N ARG A 332 -3.95 -27.85 -0.45
CA ARG A 332 -4.76 -26.65 -0.28
C ARG A 332 -4.91 -26.26 1.20
N ALA A 333 -5.18 -27.22 2.08
CA ALA A 333 -5.27 -26.99 3.52
C ALA A 333 -3.97 -26.40 4.08
N GLU A 334 -2.82 -26.97 3.70
CA GLU A 334 -1.51 -26.46 4.11
C GLU A 334 -1.27 -25.03 3.62
N SER A 335 -1.59 -24.75 2.35
CA SER A 335 -1.45 -23.39 1.80
C SER A 335 -2.31 -22.38 2.56
N LEU A 336 -3.57 -22.70 2.82
CA LEU A 336 -4.50 -21.84 3.56
C LEU A 336 -4.07 -21.63 5.01
N HIS A 337 -3.54 -22.68 5.65
CA HIS A 337 -3.01 -22.57 7.00
C HIS A 337 -1.79 -21.64 7.07
N LYS A 338 -0.86 -21.72 6.10
CA LYS A 338 0.26 -20.76 5.98
C LYS A 338 -0.22 -19.32 5.78
N THR A 339 -1.30 -19.14 5.02
CA THR A 339 -1.94 -17.83 4.85
C THR A 339 -2.53 -17.32 6.17
N ALA A 340 -3.25 -18.17 6.92
CA ALA A 340 -3.79 -17.82 8.23
C ALA A 340 -2.68 -17.35 9.20
N LEU A 341 -1.61 -18.14 9.32
CA LEU A 341 -0.43 -17.80 10.13
C LEU A 341 0.20 -16.46 9.74
N THR A 342 0.22 -16.14 8.44
CA THR A 342 0.74 -14.85 7.97
C THR A 342 -0.11 -13.69 8.48
N TYR A 343 -1.44 -13.81 8.42
CA TYR A 343 -2.35 -12.81 8.96
C TYR A 343 -2.22 -12.69 10.49
N ASP A 344 -2.10 -13.79 11.22
CA ASP A 344 -1.94 -13.77 12.67
C ASP A 344 -0.63 -13.13 13.13
N LEU A 345 0.46 -13.37 12.39
CA LEU A 345 1.73 -12.70 12.65
C LEU A 345 1.59 -11.18 12.49
N ARG A 346 0.85 -10.69 11.48
CA ARG A 346 0.56 -9.26 11.32
C ARG A 346 -0.30 -8.72 12.46
N VAL A 347 -1.36 -9.44 12.83
CA VAL A 347 -2.20 -9.09 14.01
C VAL A 347 -1.30 -8.94 15.25
N GLY A 348 -0.36 -9.87 15.46
CA GLY A 348 0.61 -9.80 16.54
C GLY A 348 1.54 -8.59 16.46
N ASP A 349 2.06 -8.27 15.28
CA ASP A 349 2.93 -7.10 15.06
C ASP A 349 2.18 -5.79 15.33
N MET A 350 0.92 -5.69 14.95
CA MET A 350 0.06 -4.53 15.22
C MET A 350 -0.25 -4.38 16.71
N ILE A 351 -0.63 -5.47 17.39
CA ILE A 351 -0.96 -5.42 18.83
C ILE A 351 0.28 -5.06 19.66
N ARG A 352 1.45 -5.64 19.33
CA ARG A 352 2.71 -5.34 20.02
C ARG A 352 3.14 -3.88 19.87
N ARG A 353 2.82 -3.23 18.75
CA ARG A 353 3.11 -1.81 18.51
C ARG A 353 2.04 -0.87 19.08
N GLY A 354 0.78 -1.29 19.07
CA GLY A 354 -0.36 -0.49 19.50
C GLY A 354 -0.63 -0.50 21.02
N ALA A 355 -0.16 -1.51 21.74
CA ALA A 355 -0.45 -1.68 23.16
C ALA A 355 0.76 -2.24 23.94
N VAL A 356 0.89 -1.83 25.21
CA VAL A 356 1.75 -2.43 26.26
C VAL A 356 1.34 -3.88 26.61
N SER A 357 0.58 -4.55 25.75
CA SER A 357 -0.05 -5.84 26.04
C SER A 357 0.86 -7.00 25.65
N LYS A 358 1.22 -7.81 26.65
CA LYS A 358 1.77 -9.15 26.47
C LYS A 358 0.67 -10.06 25.92
N GLU A 359 1.04 -10.82 24.90
CA GLU A 359 0.31 -11.95 24.30
C GLU A 359 -0.70 -11.62 23.19
N THR A 360 -0.32 -12.05 21.98
CA THR A 360 -1.18 -12.28 20.83
C THR A 360 -1.97 -13.58 21.05
N PRO A 361 -3.23 -13.70 20.59
CA PRO A 361 -3.89 -15.00 20.50
C PRO A 361 -2.99 -16.02 19.78
N ALA A 362 -2.82 -17.18 20.38
CA ALA A 362 -2.24 -18.33 19.69
C ALA A 362 -3.32 -18.86 18.75
N THR A 363 -3.19 -18.57 17.46
CA THR A 363 -3.99 -19.30 16.49
C THR A 363 -3.55 -20.77 16.45
N PRO A 364 -4.53 -21.69 16.36
CA PRO A 364 -4.30 -23.12 16.24
C PRO A 364 -3.23 -23.54 15.25
#